data_AF-A0A3A2I4C8-F1
#
_entry.id   AF-A0A3A2I4C8-F1
#
_cell.length_a   1.000
_cell.length_b   1.000
_cell.length_c   1.000
_cell.angle_alpha   90.00
_cell.angle_beta   90.00
_cell.angle_gamma   90.00
#
_symmetry.space_group_name_H-M   'P 1'
#
loop_
_entity.id
_entity.type
_entity.pdbx_description
1 polymer ?
#
loop_
_entity_poly.entity_id
_entity_poly.type
_entity_poly.pdbx_seq_one_letter_code
_entity_poly.pdbx_strand_id
1 'polypeptide(L)'
;MHVEGTLVIAESGRVKGDIFANHLIVNGIIDGNCHSEHIQVLAKGRVSGKIWSNNLSIEPGGKFFGEAAELPDKEVVTLQSKTSESTVKKAPVKKANTANSEKQAASKSA
;
A
#
# COMPACT_ATOMS: atom_id res chain seq x y z
N MET A 1 1.25 -15.96 -2.55
CA MET A 1 -0.18 -16.33 -2.63
C MET A 1 -0.75 -15.69 -3.87
N HIS A 2 -1.40 -16.46 -4.75
CA HIS A 2 -2.04 -15.96 -5.96
C HIS A 2 -3.53 -16.24 -5.89
N VAL A 3 -4.36 -15.23 -6.12
CA VAL A 3 -5.82 -15.33 -6.07
C VAL A 3 -6.40 -14.62 -7.28
N GLU A 4 -7.12 -15.34 -8.13
CA GLU A 4 -7.89 -14.74 -9.22
C GLU A 4 -9.18 -14.15 -8.64
N GLY A 5 -9.22 -12.82 -8.48
CA GLY A 5 -10.37 -12.09 -7.96
C GLY A 5 -10.09 -11.33 -6.66
N THR A 6 -11.02 -11.41 -5.71
CA THR A 6 -11.00 -10.65 -4.45
C THR A 6 -10.42 -11.47 -3.31
N LEU A 7 -9.36 -10.96 -2.68
CA LEU A 7 -8.81 -11.48 -1.44
C LEU A 7 -9.20 -10.59 -0.26
N VAL A 8 -9.81 -11.18 0.76
CA VAL A 8 -10.17 -10.47 2.00
C VAL A 8 -9.37 -11.05 3.17
N ILE A 9 -8.61 -10.19 3.83
CA ILE A 9 -7.88 -10.52 5.04
C ILE A 9 -8.74 -10.03 6.22
N ALA A 10 -9.41 -10.97 6.89
CA ALA A 10 -10.23 -10.66 8.07
C ALA A 10 -9.39 -10.12 9.23
N GLU A 11 -10.04 -9.58 10.26
CA GLU A 11 -9.39 -8.94 11.42
C GLU A 11 -8.36 -9.83 12.15
N SER A 12 -8.67 -11.12 12.32
CA SER A 12 -7.75 -12.11 12.89
C SER A 12 -6.72 -12.64 11.89
N GLY A 13 -6.87 -12.31 10.60
CA GLY A 13 -6.05 -12.78 9.51
C GLY A 13 -4.63 -12.20 9.59
N ARG A 14 -3.64 -13.05 9.33
CA ARG A 14 -2.24 -12.68 9.26
C ARG A 14 -1.60 -13.34 8.06
N VAL A 15 -0.99 -12.53 7.19
CA VAL A 15 -0.30 -13.04 6.00
C VAL A 15 1.12 -12.48 5.96
N LYS A 16 2.07 -13.35 5.64
CA LYS A 16 3.46 -12.98 5.44
C LYS A 16 3.92 -13.46 4.06
N GLY A 17 4.54 -12.57 3.29
CA GLY A 17 5.07 -12.86 1.95
C GLY A 17 4.34 -12.12 0.83
N ASP A 18 4.50 -12.61 -0.39
CA ASP A 18 3.99 -11.93 -1.58
C ASP A 18 2.54 -12.32 -1.89
N ILE A 19 1.70 -11.31 -2.14
CA ILE A 19 0.27 -11.43 -2.47
C ILE A 19 0.05 -10.90 -3.88
N PHE A 20 -0.66 -11.67 -4.69
CA PHE A 20 -1.15 -11.29 -6.02
C PHE A 20 -2.65 -11.51 -6.06
N ALA A 21 -3.41 -10.43 -6.23
CA ALA A 21 -4.87 -10.45 -6.34
C ALA A 21 -5.33 -9.35 -7.29
N ASN A 22 -6.57 -9.38 -7.77
CA ASN A 22 -7.13 -8.24 -8.50
C ASN A 22 -7.59 -7.17 -7.51
N HIS A 23 -8.33 -7.60 -6.49
CA HIS A 23 -8.87 -6.75 -5.42
C HIS A 23 -8.40 -7.28 -4.07
N LEU A 24 -7.85 -6.42 -3.22
CA LEU A 24 -7.35 -6.77 -1.89
C LEU A 24 -8.01 -5.90 -0.82
N ILE A 25 -8.72 -6.52 0.12
CA ILE A 25 -9.34 -5.86 1.27
C ILE A 25 -8.63 -6.32 2.53
N VAL A 26 -8.09 -5.37 3.30
CA VAL A 26 -7.25 -5.66 4.48
C VAL A 26 -7.91 -5.12 5.74
N ASN A 27 -8.41 -6.01 6.59
CA ASN A 27 -8.84 -5.70 7.95
C ASN A 27 -7.93 -6.34 9.02
N GLY A 28 -7.00 -7.20 8.62
CA GLY A 28 -6.02 -7.86 9.48
C GLY A 28 -4.58 -7.37 9.25
N ILE A 29 -3.60 -8.26 9.40
CA ILE A 29 -2.17 -7.92 9.33
C ILE A 29 -1.52 -8.54 8.10
N ILE A 30 -0.78 -7.72 7.35
CA ILE A 30 0.07 -8.16 6.23
C ILE A 30 1.49 -7.68 6.46
N ASP A 31 2.45 -8.61 6.40
CA ASP A 31 3.88 -8.34 6.36
C ASP A 31 4.47 -8.88 5.04
N GLY A 32 4.60 -8.03 4.03
CA GLY A 32 5.13 -8.44 2.73
C GLY A 32 4.76 -7.53 1.58
N ASN A 33 4.82 -8.09 0.37
CA ASN A 33 4.61 -7.37 -0.87
C ASN A 33 3.21 -7.65 -1.41
N CYS A 34 2.46 -6.60 -1.76
CA CYS A 34 1.11 -6.74 -2.33
C CYS A 34 1.08 -6.21 -3.75
N HIS A 35 0.60 -7.01 -4.68
CA HIS A 35 0.34 -6.62 -6.06
C HIS A 35 -1.16 -6.78 -6.30
N SER A 36 -1.85 -5.66 -6.47
CA SER A 36 -3.30 -5.68 -6.69
C SER A 36 -3.77 -4.39 -7.30
N GLU A 37 -4.72 -4.49 -8.24
CA GLU A 37 -5.21 -3.30 -8.94
C GLU A 37 -5.97 -2.38 -7.99
N HIS A 38 -6.82 -2.98 -7.16
CA HIS A 38 -7.53 -2.28 -6.09
C HIS A 38 -7.05 -2.78 -4.72
N ILE A 39 -6.58 -1.88 -3.87
CA ILE A 39 -6.24 -2.17 -2.46
C ILE A 39 -7.07 -1.26 -1.54
N GLN A 40 -7.73 -1.88 -0.57
CA GLN A 40 -8.46 -1.18 0.49
C GLN A 40 -7.95 -1.64 1.86
N VAL A 41 -7.39 -0.71 2.63
CA VAL A 41 -7.01 -0.94 4.02
C VAL A 41 -8.13 -0.40 4.92
N LEU A 42 -8.84 -1.30 5.58
CA LEU A 42 -9.94 -0.97 6.49
C LEU A 42 -9.42 -0.46 7.84
N ALA A 43 -10.32 0.03 8.69
CA ALA A 43 -10.01 0.66 9.97
C ALA A 43 -9.10 -0.15 10.93
N LYS A 44 -9.10 -1.49 10.86
CA LYS A 44 -8.21 -2.34 11.68
C LYS A 44 -7.07 -2.98 10.88
N GLY A 45 -7.03 -2.73 9.58
CA GLY A 45 -5.99 -3.23 8.68
C GLY A 45 -4.62 -2.65 8.99
N ARG A 46 -3.60 -3.50 8.97
CA ARG A 46 -2.19 -3.13 9.05
C ARG A 46 -1.42 -3.78 7.91
N VAL A 47 -0.84 -2.96 7.04
CA VAL A 47 0.03 -3.42 5.96
C VAL A 47 1.44 -2.90 6.19
N SER A 48 2.41 -3.79 6.12
CA SER A 48 3.84 -3.51 6.29
C SER A 48 4.60 -4.11 5.13
N GLY A 49 5.29 -3.28 4.35
CA GLY A 49 6.01 -3.70 3.15
C GLY A 49 5.66 -2.87 1.92
N LYS A 50 5.83 -3.44 0.74
CA LYS A 50 5.68 -2.72 -0.53
C LYS A 50 4.35 -3.06 -1.20
N ILE A 51 3.63 -2.04 -1.65
CA ILE A 51 2.38 -2.20 -2.37
C ILE A 51 2.53 -1.65 -3.78
N TRP A 52 2.08 -2.42 -4.76
CA TRP A 52 1.90 -1.99 -6.13
C TRP A 52 0.40 -2.00 -6.42
N SER A 53 -0.17 -0.84 -6.75
CA SER A 53 -1.60 -0.67 -6.99
C SER A 53 -1.89 0.63 -7.72
N ASN A 54 -2.88 0.60 -8.61
CA ASN A 54 -3.37 1.79 -9.30
C ASN A 54 -4.49 2.49 -8.51
N ASN A 55 -5.16 1.75 -7.61
CA ASN A 55 -6.23 2.28 -6.78
C ASN A 55 -6.08 1.82 -5.33
N LEU A 56 -5.38 2.64 -4.54
CA LEU A 56 -5.17 2.46 -3.11
C LEU A 56 -6.09 3.35 -2.28
N SER A 57 -6.83 2.76 -1.34
CA SER A 57 -7.62 3.46 -0.34
C SER A 57 -7.28 2.99 1.07
N ILE A 58 -7.21 3.94 2.01
CA ILE A 58 -6.96 3.67 3.44
C ILE A 58 -8.04 4.37 4.24
N GLU A 59 -8.84 3.58 4.95
CA GLU A 59 -9.89 4.09 5.83
C GLU A 59 -9.32 4.68 7.12
N PRO A 60 -10.05 5.57 7.81
CA PRO A 60 -9.66 6.06 9.13
C PRO A 60 -9.37 4.92 10.10
N GLY A 61 -8.17 4.92 10.67
CA GLY A 61 -7.67 3.88 11.57
C GLY A 61 -6.81 2.81 10.89
N GLY A 62 -6.94 2.64 9.57
CA GLY A 62 -6.08 1.78 8.77
C GLY A 62 -4.63 2.25 8.81
N LYS A 63 -3.69 1.29 8.85
CA LYS A 63 -2.27 1.59 9.04
C LYS A 63 -1.44 1.00 7.92
N PHE A 64 -0.69 1.85 7.23
CA PHE A 64 0.25 1.45 6.20
C PHE A 64 1.68 1.88 6.58
N PHE A 65 2.62 0.94 6.51
CA PHE A 65 4.04 1.16 6.79
C PHE A 65 4.90 0.58 5.66
N GLY A 66 5.31 1.44 4.72
CA GLY A 66 6.25 1.03 3.68
C GLY A 66 6.18 1.91 2.44
N GLU A 67 6.38 1.30 1.28
CA GLU A 67 6.44 1.98 -0.01
C GLU A 67 5.22 1.64 -0.87
N ALA A 68 4.61 2.66 -1.48
CA ALA A 68 3.58 2.49 -2.49
C ALA A 68 4.15 2.84 -3.87
N ALA A 69 3.82 2.04 -4.86
CA ALA A 69 4.16 2.24 -6.26
C ALA A 69 2.94 1.96 -7.14
N GLU A 70 2.94 2.52 -8.34
CA GLU A 70 1.96 2.23 -9.37
C GLU A 70 2.14 0.78 -9.87
N LEU A 71 1.04 0.11 -10.19
CA LEU A 71 1.07 -1.20 -10.81
C LEU A 71 1.41 -0.97 -12.30
N PRO A 72 2.50 -1.54 -12.84
CA PRO A 72 2.82 -1.34 -14.24
C PRO A 72 1.69 -1.90 -15.11
N ASP A 73 1.23 -1.09 -16.06
CA ASP A 73 0.26 -1.54 -17.06
C ASP A 73 0.80 -2.80 -17.74
N LYS A 74 0.02 -3.88 -17.69
CA LYS A 74 0.20 -4.97 -18.64
C LYS A 74 -0.30 -4.44 -19.98
N GLU A 75 0.56 -3.75 -20.72
CA GLU A 75 0.35 -3.55 -22.13
C GLU A 75 0.07 -4.92 -22.75
N VAL A 76 -1.13 -5.10 -23.30
CA VAL A 76 -1.44 -6.23 -24.16
C VAL A 76 -0.59 -6.06 -25.43
N VAL A 77 0.63 -6.60 -25.37
CA VAL A 77 1.48 -6.75 -26.54
C VAL A 77 0.72 -7.65 -27.51
N THR A 78 0.15 -7.03 -28.54
CA THR A 78 -0.26 -7.73 -29.77
C THR A 78 0.95 -8.52 -30.26
N LEU A 79 0.75 -9.82 -30.47
CA LEU A 79 1.83 -10.77 -30.76
C LEU A 79 2.70 -10.34 -31.95
N GLN A 80 3.86 -9.73 -31.69
CA GLN A 80 5.05 -9.81 -32.54
C GLN A 80 6.33 -9.81 -31.68
N SER A 81 6.84 -11.03 -31.48
CA SER A 81 8.26 -11.43 -31.44
C SER A 81 9.31 -10.67 -30.62
N LYS A 82 9.88 -11.44 -29.66
CA LYS A 82 11.33 -11.62 -29.34
C LYS A 82 12.10 -10.59 -28.47
N THR A 83 12.58 -11.15 -27.35
CA THR A 83 13.91 -11.00 -26.71
C THR A 83 14.04 -10.11 -25.45
N SER A 84 14.59 -10.74 -24.41
CA SER A 84 15.26 -10.30 -23.17
C SER A 84 15.96 -8.92 -23.22
N GLU A 85 16.08 -8.12 -22.15
CA GLU A 85 16.90 -8.37 -20.94
C GLU A 85 16.80 -7.20 -19.92
N SER A 86 17.22 -7.50 -18.68
CA SER A 86 17.30 -6.84 -17.35
C SER A 86 17.65 -5.34 -17.12
N THR A 87 17.42 -4.91 -15.85
CA THR A 87 18.04 -3.81 -15.03
C THR A 87 17.41 -2.40 -15.04
N VAL A 88 17.30 -1.55 -13.99
CA VAL A 88 17.67 -1.48 -12.55
C VAL A 88 17.00 -0.23 -11.89
N LYS A 89 16.59 -0.36 -10.61
CA LYS A 89 16.51 0.59 -9.46
C LYS A 89 16.53 2.13 -9.68
N LYS A 90 15.70 2.86 -8.91
CA LYS A 90 16.13 3.92 -7.95
C LYS A 90 14.96 4.55 -7.14
N ALA A 91 15.11 4.54 -5.82
CA ALA A 91 14.55 5.56 -4.91
C ALA A 91 15.48 6.79 -4.90
N PRO A 92 14.99 7.98 -4.49
CA PRO A 92 15.40 8.46 -3.17
C PRO A 92 14.32 9.23 -2.38
N VAL A 93 14.41 9.08 -1.06
CA VAL A 93 13.69 9.79 0.01
C VAL A 93 14.22 11.23 0.17
N LYS A 94 13.34 12.23 0.37
CA LYS A 94 13.66 13.42 1.19
C LYS A 94 12.48 13.82 2.08
N LYS A 95 12.80 13.96 3.38
CA LYS A 95 11.99 14.44 4.51
C LYS A 95 11.74 15.95 4.42
N ALA A 96 10.61 16.42 4.95
CA ALA A 96 10.54 17.64 5.77
C ALA A 96 9.20 17.72 6.54
N ASN A 97 9.28 17.57 7.87
CA ASN A 97 8.26 17.96 8.85
C ASN A 97 8.34 19.48 9.12
N THR A 98 7.23 20.14 9.49
CA THR A 98 7.10 21.12 10.61
C THR A 98 5.59 21.37 10.82
N ALA A 99 4.93 20.67 11.74
CA ALA A 99 4.64 21.08 13.12
C ALA A 99 3.82 22.39 13.21
N ASN A 100 2.48 22.27 13.30
CA ASN A 100 1.59 23.35 13.69
C ASN A 100 1.25 23.18 15.18
N SER A 101 1.59 24.18 15.98
CA SER A 101 1.37 24.20 17.43
C SER A 101 0.13 25.02 17.78
N GLU A 102 -0.94 24.34 18.19
CA GLU A 102 -2.06 24.92 18.93
C GLU A 102 -1.71 24.99 20.42
N LYS A 103 -1.66 26.20 20.99
CA LYS A 103 -2.31 26.58 22.27
C LYS A 103 -1.78 27.93 22.75
N GLN A 104 -2.65 28.93 22.79
CA GLN A 104 -2.51 30.02 23.75
C GLN A 104 -3.86 30.23 24.42
N ALA A 105 -4.04 29.56 25.56
CA ALA A 105 -5.15 29.78 26.46
C ALA A 105 -4.64 30.56 27.68
N ALA A 106 -5.22 31.75 27.83
CA ALA A 106 -5.72 32.35 29.05
C ALA A 106 -4.80 32.65 30.25
N SER A 107 -5.01 33.89 30.71
CA SER A 107 -4.97 34.38 32.10
C SER A 107 -3.62 34.81 32.67
N LYS A 108 -3.46 36.13 32.78
CA LYS A 108 -3.12 36.74 34.07
C LYS A 108 -3.86 38.08 34.20
N SER A 109 -4.79 38.06 35.14
CA SER A 109 -5.53 39.17 35.71
C SER A 109 -4.87 39.59 37.03
N ALA A 110 -5.03 40.88 37.34
CA ALA A 110 -4.81 41.58 38.61
C ALA A 110 -3.36 41.77 39.07
#